data_AF-A0A2D8EW90-F1
#
_entry.id   AF-A0A2D8EW90-F1
#
_cell.length_a   1.000
_cell.length_b   1.000
_cell.length_c   1.000
_cell.angle_alpha   90.00
_cell.angle_beta   90.00
_cell.angle_gamma   90.00
#
_symmetry.space_group_name_H-M   'P 1'
#
loop_
_entity.id
_entity.type
_entity.pdbx_description
1 polymer ?
#
loop_
_entity_poly.entity_id
_entity_poly.type
_entity_poly.pdbx_seq_one_letter_code
_entity_poly.pdbx_strand_id
1 'polypeptide(L)' 'LCNLDGQWTKYNMLMDQKDFKILELYKEGKSAQEIHKLHKDIGSLALIYRRIDKMKKEGIIPNEKQTIDL' A
#
# COMPACT_ATOMS: atom_id res chain seq x y z
N LEU A 1 -0.02 15.21 1.50
CA LEU A 1 -1.19 16.10 1.56
C LEU A 1 -2.14 15.64 0.46
N CYS A 2 -3.38 15.41 0.84
CA CYS A 2 -4.48 15.05 -0.05
C CYS A 2 -5.12 16.35 -0.56
N ASN A 3 -5.49 16.43 -1.84
CA ASN A 3 -6.25 17.57 -2.36
C ASN A 3 -7.74 17.44 -1.98
N LEU A 4 -8.52 18.48 -2.27
CA LEU A 4 -9.95 18.56 -1.94
C LEU A 4 -10.79 17.47 -2.65
N ASP A 5 -10.26 16.88 -3.72
CA ASP A 5 -10.90 15.79 -4.47
C ASP A 5 -10.51 14.39 -3.94
N GLY A 6 -9.83 14.31 -2.80
CA GLY A 6 -9.39 13.02 -2.24
C GLY A 6 -8.16 12.42 -2.93
N GLN A 7 -7.46 13.18 -3.77
CA GLN A 7 -6.26 12.73 -4.48
C GLN A 7 -4.99 13.11 -3.73
N TRP A 8 -4.12 12.13 -3.50
CA TRP A 8 -2.84 12.31 -2.82
C TRP A 8 -1.78 12.88 -3.77
N THR A 9 -1.38 14.15 -3.60
CA THR A 9 -0.48 14.85 -4.55
C THR A 9 1.00 14.83 -4.17
N LYS A 10 1.36 14.42 -2.94
CA LYS A 10 2.75 14.44 -2.45
C LYS A 10 3.66 13.40 -3.13
N TYR A 11 3.11 12.28 -3.60
CA TYR A 11 3.88 11.16 -4.16
C TYR A 11 3.65 11.00 -5.67
N ASN A 12 3.19 12.04 -6.36
CA ASN A 12 2.72 12.00 -7.75
C ASN A 12 3.71 11.45 -8.81
N MET A 13 4.98 11.19 -8.47
CA MET A 13 5.91 10.49 -9.37
C MET A 13 6.19 9.02 -9.01
N LEU A 14 5.72 8.52 -7.87
CA LEU A 14 6.04 7.17 -7.37
C LEU A 14 4.83 6.27 -7.09
N MET A 15 3.64 6.82 -6.88
CA MET A 15 2.42 6.07 -6.52
C MET A 15 1.19 6.51 -7.32
N ASP A 16 0.34 5.56 -7.70
CA ASP A 16 -0.98 5.81 -8.29
C ASP A 16 -2.12 5.62 -7.26
N GLN A 17 -3.38 5.86 -7.69
CA GLN A 17 -4.57 5.71 -6.83
C GLN A 17 -4.72 4.31 -6.21
N LYS A 18 -4.28 3.27 -6.91
CA LYS A 18 -4.32 1.90 -6.40
C LYS A 18 -3.25 1.68 -5.34
N ASP A 19 -2.08 2.28 -5.49
CA ASP A 19 -1.03 2.24 -4.45
C ASP A 19 -1.52 2.90 -3.15
N PHE A 20 -2.22 4.03 -3.24
CA PHE A 20 -2.80 4.68 -2.06
C PHE A 20 -3.84 3.81 -1.37
N LYS A 21 -4.76 3.21 -2.13
CA LYS A 21 -5.77 2.30 -1.58
C LYS A 21 -5.14 1.08 -0.92
N ILE A 22 -4.09 0.49 -1.53
CA ILE A 22 -3.33 -0.60 -0.92
C ILE A 22 -2.68 -0.12 0.38
N LEU A 23 -2.07 1.06 0.38
CA LEU A 23 -1.39 1.62 1.56
C LEU A 23 -2.36 1.85 2.73
N GLU A 24 -3.53 2.43 2.48
CA GLU A 24 -4.56 2.66 3.51
C GLU A 24 -5.00 1.34 4.14
N LEU A 25 -5.37 0.36 3.32
CA LEU A 25 -5.80 -0.95 3.81
C LEU A 25 -4.67 -1.71 4.52
N TYR A 26 -3.43 -1.60 4.04
CA TYR A 26 -2.28 -2.21 4.70
C TYR A 26 -2.04 -1.59 6.08
N LYS A 27 -2.20 -0.26 6.22
CA LYS A 27 -2.09 0.43 7.52
C LYS A 27 -3.21 0.07 8.49
N GLU A 28 -4.37 -0.32 7.98
CA GLU A 28 -5.48 -0.89 8.77
C GLU A 28 -5.21 -2.35 9.20
N GLY A 29 -4.06 -2.92 8.85
CA GLY A 29 -3.66 -4.29 9.19
C GLY A 29 -4.20 -5.36 8.24
N LYS A 30 -4.73 -4.98 7.07
CA LYS A 30 -5.18 -5.94 6.06
C LYS A 30 -4.00 -6.55 5.33
N SER A 31 -4.02 -7.87 5.22
CA SER A 31 -3.07 -8.62 4.39
C SER A 31 -3.32 -8.38 2.89
N ALA A 32 -2.31 -8.61 2.05
CA ALA A 32 -2.45 -8.54 0.59
C ALA A 32 -3.59 -9.45 0.06
N GLN A 33 -3.82 -10.59 0.71
CA GLN A 33 -4.89 -11.52 0.37
C GLN A 33 -6.27 -10.92 0.67
N GLU A 34 -6.45 -10.29 1.83
CA GLU A 34 -7.68 -9.59 2.18
C GLU A 34 -7.94 -8.40 1.26
N ILE A 35 -6.90 -7.62 0.96
CA ILE A 35 -6.98 -6.49 0.01
C ILE A 35 -7.47 -6.98 -1.35
N HIS A 36 -6.89 -8.07 -1.87
CA HIS A 36 -7.32 -8.65 -3.15
C HIS A 36 -8.77 -9.17 -3.12
N LYS A 37 -9.18 -9.76 -1.99
CA LYS A 37 -10.54 -10.27 -1.81
C LYS A 37 -11.58 -9.14 -1.76
N LEU A 38 -11.26 -8.03 -1.09
CA LEU A 38 -12.13 -6.86 -0.95
C LEU A 38 -12.18 -6.03 -2.25
N HIS A 39 -11.07 -5.96 -2.99
CA HIS A 39 -10.93 -5.08 -4.14
C HIS A 39 -10.23 -5.77 -5.31
N LYS A 40 -11.03 -6.54 -6.07
CA LYS A 40 -10.55 -7.25 -7.28
C LYS A 40 -10.12 -6.29 -8.41
N ASP A 41 -10.60 -5.05 -8.39
CA ASP A 41 -10.29 -3.99 -9.36
C ASP A 41 -8.86 -3.43 -9.24
N ILE A 42 -8.22 -3.60 -8.08
CA ILE A 42 -6.82 -3.20 -7.86
C ILE A 42 -5.89 -3.99 -8.79
N GLY A 43 -6.16 -5.29 -8.94
CA GLY A 43 -5.45 -6.19 -9.84
C GLY A 43 -5.19 -7.55 -9.21
N SER A 44 -4.26 -8.30 -9.80
CA SER A 44 -3.89 -9.62 -9.29
C SER A 44 -3.24 -9.52 -7.90
N LEU A 45 -3.37 -10.60 -7.11
CA LEU A 45 -2.69 -10.71 -5.82
C LEU A 45 -1.17 -10.48 -5.94
N ALA A 46 -0.55 -10.99 -7.00
CA ALA A 46 0.88 -10.78 -7.28
C ALA A 46 1.22 -9.30 -7.51
N LEU A 47 0.35 -8.54 -8.18
CA LEU A 47 0.53 -7.10 -8.38
C LEU A 47 0.46 -6.35 -7.05
N ILE A 48 -0.46 -6.74 -6.15
CA ILE A 48 -0.59 -6.14 -4.83
C ILE A 48 0.68 -6.38 -4.00
N TYR A 49 1.21 -7.61 -3.97
CA TYR A 49 2.48 -7.90 -3.31
C TYR A 49 3.64 -7.06 -3.86
N ARG A 50 3.74 -6.94 -5.19
CA ARG A 50 4.79 -6.12 -5.84
C ARG A 50 4.69 -4.64 -5.44
N ARG A 51 3.47 -4.10 -5.35
CA ARG A 51 3.22 -2.71 -4.94
C ARG A 51 3.59 -2.48 -3.48
N ILE A 52 3.26 -3.40 -2.58
CA ILE A 52 3.67 -3.36 -1.16
C ILE A 52 5.21 -3.42 -1.05
N ASP A 53 5.87 -4.33 -1.77
CA ASP A 53 7.34 -4.43 -1.77
C ASP A 53 8.01 -3.15 -2.26
N LYS A 54 7.48 -2.55 -3.34
CA LYS A 54 7.93 -1.23 -3.80
C LYS A 54 7.80 -0.18 -2.69
N MET A 55 6.64 -0.10 -2.04
CA MET A 55 6.43 0.85 -0.93
C MET A 55 7.35 0.60 0.27
N LYS A 56 7.71 -0.66 0.57
CA LYS A 56 8.71 -1.00 1.59
C LYS A 56 10.10 -0.52 1.21
N LYS A 57 10.51 -0.73 -0.04
CA LYS A 57 11.82 -0.27 -0.56
C LYS A 57 11.96 1.25 -0.54
N GLU A 58 10.88 1.96 -0.83
CA GLU A 58 10.81 3.43 -0.79
C GLU A 58 10.69 3.98 0.64
N GLY A 59 10.61 3.12 1.67
CA GLY A 59 10.44 3.53 3.07
C GLY A 59 9.06 4.12 3.39
N ILE A 60 8.06 3.93 2.52
CA ILE A 60 6.68 4.42 2.69
C ILE A 60 5.92 3.52 3.68
N ILE A 61 6.19 2.22 3.62
CA ILE A 61 5.72 1.23 4.60
C ILE A 61 6.95 0.75 5.38
N PRO A 62 6.87 0.61 6.71
CA PRO A 62 7.94 0.00 7.48
C PRO A 62 8.26 -1.38 6.91
N ASN A 63 9.54 -1.64 6.68
CA ASN A 63 9.96 -3.01 6.43
C ASN A 63 9.82 -3.74 7.76
N GLU A 64 8.74 -4.51 7.93
CA GLU A 64 8.49 -5.37 9.09
C GLU A 64 9.64 -6.39 9.23
N LYS A 65 10.78 -5.96 9.76
CA LYS A 65 11.57 -6.82 10.62
C LYS A 65 10.78 -6.86 11.92
N GLN A 66 10.27 -8.05 12.24
CA GLN A 66 9.69 -8.39 13.54
C GLN A 66 10.44 -7.60 14.62
N THR A 67 9.70 -6.83 15.41
CA THR A 67 10.17 -6.40 16.72
C THR A 67 10.61 -7.67 17.42
N ILE A 68 11.93 -7.87 17.52
CA ILE A 68 12.51 -8.83 18.44
C ILE A 68 12.37 -8.10 19.77
N ASP A 69 11.29 -8.37 20.49
CA ASP A 69 11.23 -8.06 21.91
C ASP A 69 12.34 -8.91 22.57
N LEU A 70 13.43 -8.23 22.94
CA LEU A 70 14.55 -8.75 23.73
C LEU A 70 14.17 -8.84 25.20
#